data_AF-A0A6A6BL98-F1
#
_entry.id   AF-A0A6A6BL98-F1
#
_cell.length_a   1.000
_cell.length_b   1.000
_cell.length_c   1.000
_cell.angle_alpha   90.00
_cell.angle_beta   90.00
_cell.angle_gamma   90.00
#
_symmetry.space_group_name_H-M   'P 1'
#
loop_
_entity.id
_entity.type
_entity.pdbx_description
1 polymer ?
#
loop_
_entity_poly.entity_id
_entity_poly.type
_entity_poly.pdbx_seq_one_letter_code
_entity_poly.pdbx_strand_id
1 'polypeptide(L)'
;MQKYLERDWKALICLLKRSWWMRTWIMQEATTANETMMAWGNTTIPFQMVLSCISMITGTMSFFLCDSDLLSGYETSLPPFVNEVFTYMDKGPMIITRISESREQLTTASSPLSILKMVQMFRPCGASDNRDKIFAPLSLFENPHLPNFVIDYNVSEKAVYQRFAESLILATNPPNLDVLGFCWTHEEKEGQESPSLPSWVPDWTKPSPHALERLPKRLPEFDDIRIGERVAYAADSVLRRMAGAEQNLRVQLVDGLLQAHGLLLAQLEDIRPPFGNNSAYEDSLFDDAETRMYTPTGTTLHEASLMTSSCGLSYKEGVFDRSDPVNWNELDLRTLLDFSDKRASGVAEVKVPDILYFSHAFGRCLASTNRGFIALVPSNARVGDQLYILYGGQVVYCLRKDGTMHTSVGECYVHGIMDGEFIGYLGIDGSTIVMDKVTIK
;
A
#
# COMPACT_ATOMS: atom_id res chain seq x y z
N MET A 1 -25.49 24.62 24.44
CA MET A 1 -24.22 24.43 23.72
C MET A 1 -24.14 23.02 23.13
N GLN A 2 -24.28 21.96 23.94
CA GLN A 2 -24.18 20.55 23.50
C GLN A 2 -25.16 20.15 22.37
N LYS A 3 -26.44 20.58 22.43
CA LYS A 3 -27.44 20.33 21.36
C LYS A 3 -27.13 21.01 20.01
N TYR A 4 -26.45 22.16 20.03
CA TYR A 4 -26.05 22.86 18.81
C TYR A 4 -24.86 22.14 18.15
N LEU A 5 -23.89 21.71 18.97
CA LEU A 5 -22.77 20.90 18.53
C LEU A 5 -23.24 19.61 17.81
N GLU A 6 -24.19 18.88 18.40
CA GLU A 6 -24.71 17.63 17.82
C GLU A 6 -25.43 17.84 16.47
N ARG A 7 -26.18 18.93 16.34
CA ARG A 7 -26.86 19.30 15.09
C ARG A 7 -25.84 19.59 13.98
N ASP A 8 -24.80 20.34 14.29
CA ASP A 8 -23.80 20.77 13.31
C ASP A 8 -22.95 19.59 12.84
N TRP A 9 -22.56 18.67 13.75
CA TRP A 9 -21.90 17.42 13.39
C TRP A 9 -22.76 16.52 12.50
N LYS A 10 -24.06 16.38 12.81
CA LYS A 10 -25.00 15.64 11.95
C LYS A 10 -25.13 16.25 10.56
N ALA A 11 -25.13 17.58 10.45
CA ALA A 11 -25.15 18.28 9.17
C ALA A 11 -23.87 18.01 8.36
N LEU A 12 -22.70 18.06 9.02
CA LEU A 12 -21.42 17.72 8.39
C LEU A 12 -21.39 16.27 7.91
N ILE A 13 -21.85 15.31 8.72
CA ILE A 13 -21.97 13.89 8.30
C ILE A 13 -22.87 13.76 7.07
N CYS A 14 -24.02 14.45 7.04
CA CYS A 14 -24.92 14.46 5.89
C CYS A 14 -24.26 14.98 4.61
N LEU A 15 -23.34 15.95 4.73
CA LEU A 15 -22.53 16.49 3.65
C LEU A 15 -21.48 15.49 3.16
N LEU A 16 -20.69 14.92 4.08
CA LEU A 16 -19.59 14.01 3.76
C LEU A 16 -20.08 12.66 3.20
N LYS A 17 -21.28 12.21 3.59
CA LYS A 17 -21.92 10.98 3.09
C LYS A 17 -22.31 11.01 1.62
N ARG A 18 -22.30 12.17 0.96
CA ARG A 18 -22.82 12.29 -0.40
C ARG A 18 -21.94 11.54 -1.39
N SER A 19 -22.57 10.81 -2.30
CA SER A 19 -21.89 10.12 -3.40
C SER A 19 -21.13 11.06 -4.33
N TRP A 20 -21.45 12.36 -4.32
CA TRP A 20 -20.72 13.40 -5.06
C TRP A 20 -19.21 13.34 -4.81
N TRP A 21 -18.79 13.18 -3.55
CA TRP A 21 -17.37 13.09 -3.16
C TRP A 21 -16.64 11.90 -3.78
N MET A 22 -17.38 10.85 -4.17
CA MET A 22 -16.80 9.60 -4.68
C MET A 22 -16.86 9.50 -6.19
N ARG A 23 -17.13 10.58 -6.93
CA ARG A 23 -17.18 10.55 -8.40
C ARG A 23 -15.81 10.90 -8.98
N THR A 24 -15.31 10.07 -9.89
CA THR A 24 -13.98 10.22 -10.50
C THR A 24 -13.73 11.61 -11.10
N TRP A 25 -14.66 12.15 -11.90
CA TRP A 25 -14.50 13.47 -12.52
C TRP A 25 -14.61 14.64 -11.53
N ILE A 26 -15.35 14.46 -10.43
CA ILE A 26 -15.45 15.49 -9.39
C ILE A 26 -14.09 15.77 -8.76
N MET A 27 -13.23 14.76 -8.64
CA MET A 27 -11.87 14.94 -8.14
C MET A 27 -11.09 15.95 -8.99
N GLN A 28 -11.21 15.88 -10.31
CA GLN A 28 -10.58 16.84 -11.21
C GLN A 28 -11.26 18.21 -11.15
N GLU A 29 -12.59 18.25 -11.28
CA GLU A 29 -13.37 19.50 -11.29
C GLU A 29 -13.15 20.32 -10.01
N ALA A 30 -13.10 19.65 -8.85
CA ALA A 30 -12.95 20.30 -7.56
C ALA A 30 -11.54 20.80 -7.27
N THR A 31 -10.51 20.18 -7.87
CA THR A 31 -9.09 20.45 -7.55
C THR A 31 -8.40 21.33 -8.59
N THR A 32 -8.92 21.41 -9.81
CA THR A 32 -8.28 22.16 -10.91
C THR A 32 -8.71 23.61 -11.00
N ALA A 33 -9.90 23.96 -10.51
CA ALA A 33 -10.40 25.33 -10.53
C ALA A 33 -9.68 26.23 -9.51
N ASN A 34 -9.43 27.49 -9.87
CA ASN A 34 -8.81 28.48 -8.99
C ASN A 34 -9.80 29.02 -7.93
N GLU A 35 -11.09 29.08 -8.29
CA GLU A 35 -12.18 29.48 -7.40
C GLU A 35 -13.36 28.52 -7.60
N THR A 36 -13.75 27.83 -6.54
CA THR A 36 -14.80 26.82 -6.57
C THR A 36 -15.84 27.11 -5.50
N MET A 37 -17.12 27.05 -5.89
CA MET A 37 -18.25 27.16 -4.98
C MET A 37 -19.03 25.84 -4.95
N MET A 38 -19.32 25.36 -3.76
CA MET A 38 -20.19 24.21 -3.55
C MET A 38 -21.64 24.68 -3.39
N ALA A 39 -22.52 24.23 -4.28
CA ALA A 39 -23.96 24.45 -4.14
C ALA A 39 -24.59 23.30 -3.33
N TRP A 40 -25.38 23.64 -2.31
CA TRP A 40 -26.15 22.71 -1.50
C TRP A 40 -27.57 23.24 -1.29
N GLY A 41 -28.54 22.69 -2.02
CA GLY A 41 -29.90 23.24 -2.04
C GLY A 41 -29.88 24.69 -2.54
N ASN A 42 -30.33 25.62 -1.70
CA ASN A 42 -30.35 27.06 -2.01
C ASN A 42 -29.14 27.81 -1.45
N THR A 43 -28.17 27.10 -0.88
CA THR A 43 -26.97 27.69 -0.26
C THR A 43 -25.75 27.45 -1.15
N THR A 44 -24.84 28.42 -1.19
CA THR A 44 -23.53 28.27 -1.82
C THR A 44 -22.44 28.48 -0.78
N ILE A 45 -21.44 27.61 -0.76
CA ILE A 45 -20.35 27.61 0.22
C ILE A 45 -19.03 27.71 -0.56
N PRO A 46 -18.11 28.63 -0.20
CA PRO A 46 -16.75 28.61 -0.74
C PRO A 46 -16.11 27.25 -0.48
N PHE A 47 -15.67 26.58 -1.54
CA PHE A 47 -15.20 25.20 -1.41
C PHE A 47 -13.95 25.10 -0.53
N GLN A 48 -13.09 26.12 -0.58
CA GLN A 48 -11.92 26.22 0.29
C GLN A 48 -12.27 26.19 1.78
N MET A 49 -13.42 26.75 2.18
CA MET A 49 -13.88 26.66 3.56
C MET A 49 -14.16 25.21 3.97
N VAL A 50 -14.75 24.42 3.07
CA VAL A 50 -15.01 22.99 3.30
C VAL A 50 -13.69 22.23 3.44
N LEU A 51 -12.71 22.50 2.56
CA LEU A 51 -11.40 21.86 2.63
C LEU A 51 -10.66 22.23 3.93
N SER A 52 -10.64 23.51 4.31
CA SER A 52 -10.03 23.94 5.57
C SER A 52 -10.70 23.31 6.79
N CYS A 53 -12.02 23.15 6.80
CA CYS A 53 -12.71 22.42 7.87
C CYS A 53 -12.26 20.96 7.95
N ILE A 54 -12.13 20.28 6.80
CA ILE A 54 -11.63 18.89 6.73
C ILE A 54 -10.20 18.83 7.28
N SER A 55 -9.29 19.69 6.83
CA SER A 55 -7.90 19.70 7.29
C SER A 55 -7.77 20.00 8.78
N MET A 56 -8.56 20.94 9.31
CA MET A 56 -8.58 21.26 10.74
C MET A 56 -9.04 20.07 11.58
N ILE A 57 -10.15 19.41 11.20
CA ILE A 57 -10.67 18.25 11.92
C ILE A 57 -9.64 17.12 11.93
N THR A 58 -9.02 16.82 10.79
CA THR A 58 -7.98 15.79 10.69
C THR A 58 -6.75 16.13 11.51
N GLY A 59 -6.23 17.37 11.42
CA GLY A 59 -5.03 17.78 12.14
C GLY A 59 -5.21 17.80 13.66
N THR A 60 -6.36 18.30 14.14
CA THR A 60 -6.72 18.24 15.56
C THR A 60 -6.76 16.80 16.07
N MET A 61 -7.18 15.86 15.24
CA MET A 61 -7.31 14.45 15.64
C MET A 61 -5.98 13.73 15.61
N SER A 62 -5.15 13.93 14.59
CA SER A 62 -3.78 13.43 14.60
C SER A 62 -3.05 13.85 15.88
N PHE A 63 -3.24 15.09 16.34
CA PHE A 63 -2.71 15.55 17.62
C PHE A 63 -3.23 14.71 18.81
N PHE A 64 -4.55 14.47 18.89
CA PHE A 64 -5.13 13.65 19.96
C PHE A 64 -4.74 12.17 19.92
N LEU A 65 -4.52 11.58 18.74
CA LEU A 65 -4.13 10.17 18.61
C LEU A 65 -2.62 9.94 18.86
N CYS A 66 -1.80 11.00 18.76
CA CYS A 66 -0.34 10.91 18.92
C CYS A 66 0.18 11.25 20.32
N ASP A 67 -0.60 11.96 21.14
CA ASP A 67 -0.19 12.40 22.48
C ASP A 67 -1.10 11.80 23.56
N SER A 68 -0.88 10.52 23.87
CA SER A 68 -1.65 9.78 24.87
C SER A 68 -1.43 10.28 26.30
N ASP A 69 -0.29 10.91 26.59
CA ASP A 69 0.08 11.35 27.93
C ASP A 69 -0.76 12.56 28.38
N LEU A 70 -1.13 13.45 27.44
CA LEU A 70 -2.02 14.58 27.72
C LEU A 70 -3.46 14.15 28.06
N LEU A 71 -3.87 12.95 27.65
CA LEU A 71 -5.22 12.39 27.87
C LEU A 71 -5.32 11.45 29.07
N SER A 72 -4.20 11.10 29.71
CA SER A 72 -4.15 10.20 30.88
C SER A 72 -5.03 10.61 32.08
N GLY A 73 -5.57 11.85 32.07
CA GLY A 73 -6.52 12.36 33.06
C GLY A 73 -7.97 12.58 32.57
N TYR A 74 -8.29 12.29 31.30
CA TYR A 74 -9.61 12.50 30.72
C TYR A 74 -10.21 11.16 30.25
N GLU A 75 -11.20 10.63 30.99
CA GLU A 75 -12.11 9.60 30.48
C GLU A 75 -13.03 10.21 29.40
N THR A 76 -12.49 10.54 28.22
CA THR A 76 -13.31 11.01 27.11
C THR A 76 -13.25 10.02 25.97
N SER A 77 -14.18 9.06 26.00
CA SER A 77 -14.60 8.39 24.77
C SER A 77 -14.96 9.47 23.76
N LEU A 78 -14.35 9.43 22.58
CA LEU A 78 -14.74 10.31 21.47
C LEU A 78 -16.25 10.17 21.27
N PRO A 79 -17.00 11.28 21.15
CA PRO A 79 -18.43 11.20 20.93
C PRO A 79 -18.75 10.29 19.72
N PRO A 80 -19.80 9.46 19.75
CA PRO A 80 -20.04 8.45 18.71
C PRO A 80 -20.07 8.97 17.28
N PHE A 81 -20.47 10.23 17.08
CA PHE A 81 -20.53 10.89 15.78
C PHE A 81 -19.14 11.21 15.19
N VAL A 82 -18.09 11.31 16.02
CA VAL A 82 -16.73 11.62 15.57
C VAL A 82 -16.17 10.47 14.71
N ASN A 83 -16.39 9.22 15.12
CA ASN A 83 -16.03 8.04 14.33
C ASN A 83 -16.76 7.99 12.98
N GLU A 84 -18.02 8.42 12.98
CA GLU A 84 -18.82 8.48 11.76
C GLU A 84 -18.29 9.56 10.80
N VAL A 85 -17.90 10.74 11.31
CA VAL A 85 -17.26 11.80 10.53
C VAL A 85 -15.99 11.27 9.83
N PHE A 86 -15.10 10.59 10.56
CA PHE A 86 -13.88 10.02 9.95
C PHE A 86 -14.16 9.00 8.87
N THR A 87 -15.13 8.12 9.10
CA THR A 87 -15.52 7.09 8.14
C THR A 87 -15.88 7.66 6.76
N TYR A 88 -16.43 8.88 6.71
CA TYR A 88 -16.77 9.57 5.47
C TYR A 88 -15.71 10.58 5.01
N MET A 89 -14.96 11.19 5.93
CA MET A 89 -13.85 12.08 5.59
C MET A 89 -12.73 11.33 4.89
N ASP A 90 -12.30 10.19 5.42
CA ASP A 90 -11.14 9.39 4.96
C ASP A 90 -11.33 8.72 3.58
N LYS A 91 -12.25 9.24 2.79
CA LYS A 91 -12.56 8.83 1.42
C LYS A 91 -12.37 10.01 0.48
N GLY A 92 -13.36 10.27 -0.36
CA GLY A 92 -13.33 11.35 -1.34
C GLY A 92 -12.99 12.74 -0.79
N PRO A 93 -13.56 13.19 0.35
CA PRO A 93 -13.25 14.49 0.91
C PRO A 93 -11.75 14.67 1.21
N MET A 94 -11.12 13.70 1.90
CA MET A 94 -9.68 13.74 2.18
C MET A 94 -8.82 13.64 0.92
N ILE A 95 -9.24 12.86 -0.08
CA ILE A 95 -8.54 12.77 -1.38
C ILE A 95 -8.51 14.16 -2.05
N ILE A 96 -9.66 14.84 -2.14
CA ILE A 96 -9.75 16.19 -2.72
C ILE A 96 -8.89 17.17 -1.93
N THR A 97 -8.99 17.17 -0.60
CA THR A 97 -8.17 18.04 0.26
C THR A 97 -6.67 17.85 0.00
N ARG A 98 -6.19 16.59 -0.02
CA ARG A 98 -4.77 16.29 -0.28
C ARG A 98 -4.31 16.77 -1.65
N ILE A 99 -5.12 16.55 -2.70
CA ILE A 99 -4.80 17.00 -4.05
C ILE A 99 -4.75 18.53 -4.11
N SER A 100 -5.70 19.21 -3.49
CA SER A 100 -5.75 20.67 -3.46
C SER A 100 -4.57 21.28 -2.68
N GLU A 101 -4.21 20.71 -1.54
CA GLU A 101 -3.11 21.20 -0.69
C GLU A 101 -1.73 20.95 -1.30
N SER A 102 -1.55 19.82 -2.01
CA SER A 102 -0.28 19.43 -2.62
C SER A 102 -0.28 19.58 -4.14
N ARG A 103 -1.17 20.41 -4.70
CA ARG A 103 -1.40 20.51 -6.15
C ARG A 103 -0.10 20.73 -6.93
N GLU A 104 0.64 21.79 -6.63
CA GLU A 104 1.87 22.14 -7.33
C GLU A 104 2.91 21.00 -7.29
N GLN A 105 3.06 20.34 -6.12
CA GLN A 105 3.99 19.22 -5.97
C GLN A 105 3.53 17.98 -6.74
N LEU A 106 2.24 17.66 -6.71
CA LEU A 106 1.68 16.48 -7.35
C LEU A 106 1.60 16.60 -8.87
N THR A 107 1.26 17.78 -9.40
CA THR A 107 1.14 18.01 -10.85
C THR A 107 2.50 18.12 -11.55
N THR A 108 3.53 18.59 -10.83
CA THR A 108 4.91 18.68 -11.34
C THR A 108 5.68 17.36 -11.17
N ALA A 109 5.41 16.59 -10.12
CA ALA A 109 6.01 15.28 -9.90
C ALA A 109 5.46 14.23 -10.87
N SER A 110 5.92 14.27 -12.12
CA SER A 110 5.44 13.42 -13.22
C SER A 110 6.13 12.04 -13.29
N SER A 111 6.71 11.58 -12.18
CA SER A 111 7.37 10.26 -12.13
C SER A 111 6.34 9.12 -12.27
N PRO A 112 6.73 7.95 -12.80
CA PRO A 112 5.83 6.80 -12.92
C PRO A 112 5.20 6.39 -11.58
N LEU A 113 5.96 6.48 -10.48
CA LEU A 113 5.46 6.17 -9.14
C LEU A 113 4.43 7.20 -8.66
N SER A 114 4.65 8.48 -8.92
CA SER A 114 3.69 9.55 -8.59
C SER A 114 2.38 9.37 -9.33
N ILE A 115 2.46 9.05 -10.63
CA ILE A 115 1.30 8.74 -11.48
C ILE A 115 0.54 7.53 -10.92
N LEU A 116 1.24 6.45 -10.62
CA LEU A 116 0.67 5.23 -10.09
C LEU A 116 -0.02 5.45 -8.73
N LYS A 117 0.61 6.23 -7.84
CA LYS A 117 -0.01 6.65 -6.55
C LYS A 117 -1.26 7.48 -6.76
N MET A 118 -1.26 8.41 -7.72
CA MET A 118 -2.43 9.23 -8.03
C MET A 118 -3.60 8.40 -8.57
N VAL A 119 -3.33 7.48 -9.49
CA VAL A 119 -4.34 6.55 -10.02
C VAL A 119 -4.90 5.65 -8.91
N GLN A 120 -4.06 5.18 -7.98
CA GLN A 120 -4.52 4.45 -6.81
C GLN A 120 -5.45 5.27 -5.90
N MET A 121 -5.19 6.57 -5.70
CA MET A 121 -6.09 7.44 -4.94
C MET A 121 -7.48 7.55 -5.57
N PHE A 122 -7.58 7.43 -6.90
CA PHE A 122 -8.84 7.48 -7.64
C PHE A 122 -9.55 6.13 -7.72
N ARG A 123 -8.86 5.02 -7.45
CA ARG A 123 -9.41 3.66 -7.49
C ARG A 123 -10.74 3.48 -6.73
N PRO A 124 -10.96 4.01 -5.51
CA PRO A 124 -12.25 3.87 -4.82
C PRO A 124 -13.38 4.75 -5.40
N CYS A 125 -13.09 5.70 -6.30
CA CYS A 125 -14.07 6.63 -6.86
C CYS A 125 -14.90 5.96 -7.96
N GLY A 126 -16.21 6.09 -7.94
CA GLY A 126 -17.09 5.61 -9.00
C GLY A 126 -16.88 6.34 -10.33
N ALA A 127 -16.80 5.56 -11.41
CA ALA A 127 -16.72 6.03 -12.78
C ALA A 127 -17.81 5.36 -13.63
N SER A 128 -18.42 6.10 -14.56
CA SER A 128 -19.38 5.53 -15.52
C SER A 128 -18.65 4.78 -16.64
N ASP A 129 -17.50 5.29 -17.06
CA ASP A 129 -16.54 4.62 -17.92
C ASP A 129 -15.34 4.20 -17.07
N ASN A 130 -15.05 2.90 -17.00
CA ASN A 130 -13.97 2.37 -16.17
C ASN A 130 -12.59 2.90 -16.60
N ARG A 131 -12.42 3.33 -17.86
CA ARG A 131 -11.15 3.93 -18.33
C ARG A 131 -10.83 5.25 -17.64
N ASP A 132 -11.85 5.96 -17.14
CA ASP A 132 -11.68 7.21 -16.41
C ASP A 132 -10.97 7.01 -15.06
N LYS A 133 -10.89 5.77 -14.55
CA LYS A 133 -10.03 5.43 -13.40
C LYS A 133 -8.56 5.77 -13.65
N ILE A 134 -8.13 5.76 -14.90
CA ILE A 134 -6.79 6.15 -15.34
C ILE A 134 -6.81 7.54 -15.98
N PHE A 135 -7.75 7.82 -16.88
CA PHE A 135 -7.72 9.07 -17.65
C PHE A 135 -7.97 10.33 -16.80
N ALA A 136 -8.89 10.28 -15.83
CA ALA A 136 -9.17 11.42 -14.97
C ALA A 136 -7.95 11.82 -14.11
N PRO A 137 -7.28 10.91 -13.36
CA PRO A 137 -6.09 11.29 -12.61
C PRO A 137 -4.93 11.71 -13.52
N LEU A 138 -4.79 11.13 -14.71
CA LEU A 138 -3.74 11.55 -15.66
C LEU A 138 -3.91 13.00 -16.13
N SER A 139 -5.14 13.49 -16.25
CA SER A 139 -5.43 14.87 -16.64
C SER A 139 -4.97 15.92 -15.61
N LEU A 140 -4.59 15.50 -14.40
CA LEU A 140 -4.03 16.37 -13.37
C LEU A 140 -2.53 16.67 -13.57
N PHE A 141 -1.82 15.85 -14.35
CA PHE A 141 -0.39 16.04 -14.59
C PHE A 141 -0.15 16.97 -15.76
N GLU A 142 0.85 17.85 -15.66
CA GLU A 142 1.23 18.71 -16.79
C GLU A 142 1.91 17.90 -17.90
N ASN A 143 2.83 17.01 -17.54
CA ASN A 143 3.62 16.20 -18.47
C ASN A 143 3.86 14.79 -17.92
N PRO A 144 2.83 13.92 -17.87
CA PRO A 144 2.97 12.58 -17.29
C PRO A 144 4.01 11.74 -18.06
N HIS A 145 5.04 11.24 -17.35
CA HIS A 145 6.10 10.44 -17.97
C HIS A 145 5.64 8.99 -18.24
N LEU A 146 4.87 8.80 -19.32
CA LEU A 146 4.36 7.52 -19.77
C LEU A 146 4.68 7.31 -21.26
N PRO A 147 5.76 6.57 -21.60
CA PRO A 147 6.14 6.37 -22.99
C PRO A 147 5.04 5.64 -23.76
N ASN A 148 4.66 6.19 -24.92
CA ASN A 148 3.67 5.63 -25.85
C ASN A 148 2.25 5.43 -25.27
N PHE A 149 1.92 6.04 -24.13
CA PHE A 149 0.56 6.03 -23.61
C PHE A 149 -0.26 7.18 -24.20
N VAL A 150 -1.43 6.87 -24.74
CA VAL A 150 -2.35 7.85 -25.31
C VAL A 150 -3.75 7.61 -24.76
N ILE A 151 -4.45 8.71 -24.42
CA ILE A 151 -5.85 8.67 -24.02
C ILE A 151 -6.70 8.38 -25.27
N ASP A 152 -7.30 7.20 -25.32
CA ASP A 152 -8.09 6.73 -26.45
C ASP A 152 -9.33 5.97 -25.97
N TYR A 153 -10.51 6.55 -26.19
CA TYR A 153 -11.81 5.95 -25.85
C TYR A 153 -12.33 4.98 -26.95
N ASN A 154 -11.60 4.79 -28.04
CA ASN A 154 -11.99 3.85 -29.11
C ASN A 154 -11.44 2.44 -28.89
N VAL A 155 -10.55 2.26 -27.90
CA VAL A 155 -10.03 0.94 -27.53
C VAL A 155 -10.74 0.38 -26.30
N SER A 156 -10.68 -0.95 -26.14
CA SER A 156 -11.28 -1.62 -25.00
C SER A 156 -10.62 -1.21 -23.68
N GLU A 157 -11.38 -1.30 -22.57
CA GLU A 157 -10.87 -1.11 -21.21
C GLU A 157 -9.60 -1.92 -20.95
N LYS A 158 -9.62 -3.20 -21.34
CA LYS A 158 -8.48 -4.11 -21.25
C LYS A 158 -7.22 -3.54 -21.91
N ALA A 159 -7.36 -3.03 -23.14
CA ALA A 159 -6.24 -2.46 -23.88
C ALA A 159 -5.68 -1.21 -23.20
N VAL A 160 -6.55 -0.36 -22.63
CA VAL A 160 -6.12 0.83 -21.86
C VAL A 160 -5.31 0.41 -20.64
N TYR A 161 -5.82 -0.53 -19.85
CA TYR A 161 -5.15 -0.97 -18.61
C TYR A 161 -3.81 -1.63 -18.90
N GLN A 162 -3.76 -2.49 -19.92
CA GLN A 162 -2.52 -3.15 -20.33
C GLN A 162 -1.49 -2.12 -20.83
N ARG A 163 -1.86 -1.23 -21.76
CA ARG A 163 -0.94 -0.17 -22.25
C ARG A 163 -0.46 0.71 -21.12
N PHE A 164 -1.31 1.04 -20.16
CA PHE A 164 -0.92 1.84 -19.00
C PHE A 164 0.14 1.12 -18.15
N ALA A 165 -0.07 -0.15 -17.84
CA ALA A 165 0.90 -0.96 -17.10
C ALA A 165 2.23 -1.11 -17.87
N GLU A 166 2.18 -1.36 -19.19
CA GLU A 166 3.37 -1.43 -20.05
C GLU A 166 4.15 -0.12 -20.03
N SER A 167 3.46 1.02 -20.21
CA SER A 167 4.09 2.34 -20.16
C SER A 167 4.73 2.62 -18.80
N LEU A 168 4.09 2.25 -17.69
CA LEU A 168 4.67 2.40 -16.34
C LEU A 168 5.95 1.57 -16.19
N ILE A 169 5.96 0.32 -16.68
CA ILE A 169 7.12 -0.57 -16.60
C ILE A 169 8.29 0.00 -17.42
N LEU A 170 8.00 0.46 -18.64
CA LEU A 170 8.99 0.95 -19.60
C LEU A 170 9.39 2.41 -19.39
N ALA A 171 8.73 3.12 -18.46
CA ALA A 171 9.01 4.53 -18.19
C ALA A 171 10.35 4.79 -17.50
N THR A 172 11.05 3.76 -17.01
CA THR A 172 12.39 3.93 -16.44
C THR A 172 13.38 3.02 -17.16
N ASN A 173 14.65 3.43 -17.17
CA ASN A 173 15.74 2.57 -17.59
C ASN A 173 16.71 2.35 -16.41
N PRO A 174 16.84 1.12 -15.89
CA PRO A 174 16.14 -0.10 -16.31
C PRO A 174 14.64 -0.08 -15.93
N PRO A 175 13.82 -0.96 -16.54
CA PRO A 175 12.38 -1.03 -16.27
C PRO A 175 12.06 -1.25 -14.78
N ASN A 176 10.88 -0.78 -14.37
CA ASN A 176 10.41 -0.83 -12.98
C ASN A 176 9.15 -1.71 -12.87
N LEU A 177 9.11 -2.59 -11.86
CA LEU A 177 7.99 -3.51 -11.60
C LEU A 177 7.05 -3.04 -10.49
N ASP A 178 7.10 -1.77 -10.09
CA ASP A 178 6.26 -1.17 -9.03
C ASP A 178 4.76 -1.32 -9.28
N VAL A 179 4.34 -1.44 -10.55
CA VAL A 179 2.94 -1.68 -10.95
C VAL A 179 2.40 -3.00 -10.41
N LEU A 180 3.27 -4.00 -10.17
CA LEU A 180 2.88 -5.28 -9.58
C LEU A 180 2.32 -5.11 -8.14
N GLY A 181 2.69 -4.05 -7.44
CA GLY A 181 2.08 -3.67 -6.14
C GLY A 181 0.61 -3.34 -6.16
N PHE A 182 0.08 -3.11 -7.35
CA PHE A 182 -1.32 -2.74 -7.58
C PHE A 182 -2.10 -3.87 -8.25
N CYS A 183 -1.39 -4.96 -8.57
CA CYS A 183 -1.92 -6.21 -9.12
C CYS A 183 -2.23 -7.15 -7.96
N TRP A 184 -3.47 -7.14 -7.51
CA TRP A 184 -3.96 -8.12 -6.55
C TRP A 184 -4.89 -9.09 -7.26
N THR A 185 -4.62 -10.38 -7.15
CA THR A 185 -5.53 -11.39 -7.68
C THR A 185 -6.67 -11.59 -6.69
N HIS A 186 -7.90 -11.33 -7.11
CA HIS A 186 -9.07 -11.69 -6.31
C HIS A 186 -9.40 -13.16 -6.53
N GLU A 187 -9.88 -13.85 -5.49
CA GLU A 187 -10.38 -15.21 -5.66
C GLU A 187 -11.50 -15.23 -6.70
N GLU A 188 -11.28 -16.00 -7.76
CA GLU A 188 -12.31 -16.30 -8.75
C GLU A 188 -13.42 -17.07 -8.03
N LYS A 189 -14.63 -16.52 -8.01
CA LYS A 189 -15.79 -17.31 -7.62
C LYS A 189 -15.95 -18.44 -8.63
N GLU A 190 -16.09 -19.68 -8.16
CA GLU A 190 -16.32 -20.85 -9.04
C GLU A 190 -17.40 -20.54 -10.09
N GLY A 191 -17.05 -20.68 -11.37
CA GLY A 191 -17.94 -20.42 -12.50
C GLY A 191 -17.82 -19.04 -13.17
N GLN A 192 -16.94 -18.15 -12.70
CA GLN A 192 -16.53 -16.98 -13.49
C GLN A 192 -15.37 -17.34 -14.43
N GLU A 193 -15.46 -16.95 -15.70
CA GLU A 193 -14.35 -17.09 -16.66
C GLU A 193 -13.08 -16.42 -16.09
N SER A 194 -11.93 -17.09 -16.26
CA SER A 194 -10.58 -16.66 -15.89
C SER A 194 -10.27 -15.20 -16.28
N PRO A 195 -9.26 -14.55 -15.69
CA PRO A 195 -9.18 -13.10 -15.64
C PRO A 195 -9.07 -12.54 -17.06
N SER A 196 -9.91 -11.55 -17.36
CA SER A 196 -9.84 -10.86 -18.65
C SER A 196 -8.50 -10.14 -18.86
N LEU A 197 -7.72 -9.90 -17.80
CA LEU A 197 -6.45 -9.16 -17.77
C LEU A 197 -5.27 -10.08 -17.40
N PRO A 198 -4.06 -9.85 -17.97
CA PRO A 198 -2.84 -10.45 -17.45
C PRO A 198 -2.64 -10.15 -15.95
N SER A 199 -2.07 -11.07 -15.19
CA SER A 199 -1.91 -10.92 -13.73
C SER A 199 -0.92 -9.83 -13.32
N TRP A 200 -0.11 -9.33 -14.26
CA TRP A 200 0.78 -8.18 -14.07
C TRP A 200 0.13 -6.83 -14.42
N VAL A 201 -1.16 -6.83 -14.80
CA VAL A 201 -1.94 -5.63 -15.10
C VAL A 201 -2.96 -5.37 -13.98
N PRO A 202 -2.96 -4.19 -13.34
CA PRO A 202 -3.95 -3.88 -12.30
C PRO A 202 -5.38 -3.78 -12.86
N ASP A 203 -6.34 -4.39 -12.16
CA ASP A 203 -7.76 -4.13 -12.37
C ASP A 203 -8.23 -2.97 -11.49
N TRP A 204 -8.32 -1.78 -12.08
CA TRP A 204 -8.70 -0.54 -11.38
C TRP A 204 -10.18 -0.47 -11.00
N THR A 205 -11.00 -1.46 -11.40
CA THR A 205 -12.41 -1.57 -11.01
C THR A 205 -12.57 -2.28 -9.67
N LYS A 206 -11.57 -3.06 -9.24
CA LYS A 206 -11.60 -3.81 -7.99
C LYS A 206 -10.92 -3.05 -6.87
N PRO A 207 -11.40 -3.17 -5.62
CA PRO A 207 -10.67 -2.71 -4.45
C PRO A 207 -9.32 -3.43 -4.36
N SER A 208 -8.26 -2.73 -4.01
CA SER A 208 -6.95 -3.34 -3.72
C SER A 208 -6.47 -2.83 -2.38
N PRO A 209 -5.80 -3.67 -1.56
CA PRO A 209 -4.99 -3.18 -0.44
C PRO A 209 -3.99 -2.12 -0.93
N HIS A 210 -3.49 -1.32 0.01
CA HIS A 210 -2.39 -0.42 -0.29
C HIS A 210 -1.13 -1.22 -0.66
N ALA A 211 -0.45 -0.77 -1.72
CA ALA A 211 0.90 -1.23 -2.03
C ALA A 211 1.80 -0.98 -0.81
N LEU A 212 2.83 -1.80 -0.63
CA LEU A 212 3.73 -1.64 0.51
C LEU A 212 4.46 -0.29 0.41
N GLU A 213 4.54 0.43 1.53
CA GLU A 213 5.31 1.67 1.57
C GLU A 213 6.81 1.38 1.41
N ARG A 214 7.41 2.13 0.48
CA ARG A 214 8.83 1.99 0.11
C ARG A 214 9.67 2.99 0.89
N LEU A 215 9.65 2.88 2.22
CA LEU A 215 10.47 3.71 3.12
C LEU A 215 11.82 3.01 3.37
N PRO A 216 12.97 3.65 3.05
CA PRO A 216 14.28 3.05 3.33
C PRO A 216 14.57 3.00 4.83
N LYS A 217 15.45 2.08 5.27
CA LYS A 217 16.19 2.30 6.53
C LYS A 217 17.23 3.40 6.31
N ARG A 218 17.32 4.42 7.19
CA ARG A 218 18.53 5.27 7.24
C ARG A 218 19.72 4.39 7.62
N LEU A 219 20.55 4.07 6.64
CA LEU A 219 21.87 3.49 6.90
C LEU A 219 22.77 4.62 7.43
N PRO A 220 23.50 4.44 8.55
CA PRO A 220 24.42 5.45 9.04
C PRO A 220 25.52 5.69 7.98
N GLU A 221 25.66 6.96 7.58
CA GLU A 221 26.68 7.54 6.71
C GLU A 221 26.90 6.85 5.35
N PHE A 222 25.98 7.11 4.41
CA PHE A 222 26.36 7.40 3.03
C PHE A 222 25.75 8.75 2.64
N ASP A 223 26.56 9.80 2.74
CA ASP A 223 26.26 11.12 2.22
C ASP A 223 25.95 11.08 0.72
N ASP A 224 25.07 12.00 0.30
CA ASP A 224 24.67 12.33 -1.08
C ASP A 224 23.84 11.31 -1.87
N ILE A 225 22.53 11.23 -1.62
CA ILE A 225 21.57 11.06 -2.74
C ILE A 225 20.38 12.02 -2.58
N ARG A 226 20.33 12.98 -3.51
CA ARG A 226 19.30 14.01 -3.67
C ARG A 226 18.00 13.43 -4.22
N ILE A 227 16.91 14.06 -3.81
CA ILE A 227 15.54 13.96 -4.35
C ILE A 227 15.58 13.89 -5.89
N GLY A 228 15.16 12.76 -6.47
CA GLY A 228 15.01 12.60 -7.93
C GLY A 228 15.18 11.18 -8.48
N GLU A 229 16.05 10.35 -7.90
CA GLU A 229 16.28 8.97 -8.40
C GLU A 229 16.51 7.99 -7.24
N ARG A 230 15.62 6.98 -7.16
CA ARG A 230 15.67 5.73 -6.36
C ARG A 230 16.28 5.80 -4.96
N VAL A 231 15.39 5.88 -3.97
CA VAL A 231 15.74 5.70 -2.56
C VAL A 231 15.64 4.21 -2.18
N ALA A 232 16.59 3.76 -1.36
CA ALA A 232 16.97 2.38 -1.05
C ALA A 232 15.86 1.50 -0.39
N TYR A 233 14.91 1.04 -1.19
CA TYR A 233 14.01 -0.07 -0.88
C TYR A 233 14.06 -1.05 -2.06
N ALA A 234 15.16 -1.76 -2.24
CA ALA A 234 15.32 -2.55 -3.46
C ALA A 234 15.86 -3.93 -3.15
N ALA A 235 14.96 -4.91 -3.11
CA ALA A 235 15.31 -6.30 -3.33
C ALA A 235 16.14 -6.44 -4.64
N ASP A 236 15.86 -5.62 -5.66
CA ASP A 236 16.67 -5.50 -6.89
C ASP A 236 18.12 -5.00 -6.65
N SER A 237 18.40 -4.19 -5.61
CA SER A 237 19.78 -3.77 -5.30
C SER A 237 20.67 -4.96 -4.95
N VAL A 238 20.07 -6.05 -4.45
CA VAL A 238 20.76 -7.32 -4.19
C VAL A 238 21.13 -7.97 -5.52
N LEU A 239 20.18 -8.08 -6.45
CA LEU A 239 20.43 -8.65 -7.78
C LEU A 239 21.51 -7.87 -8.53
N ARG A 240 21.49 -6.53 -8.52
CA ARG A 240 22.51 -5.69 -9.17
C ARG A 240 23.90 -5.90 -8.59
N ARG A 241 24.00 -5.97 -7.26
CA ARG A 241 25.28 -6.19 -6.57
C ARG A 241 25.85 -7.58 -6.85
N MET A 242 24.97 -8.58 -6.95
CA MET A 242 25.35 -9.97 -7.16
C MET A 242 25.65 -10.35 -8.61
N ALA A 243 25.00 -9.70 -9.57
CA ALA A 243 25.14 -10.02 -10.99
C ALA A 243 26.55 -9.73 -11.56
N GLY A 244 27.39 -9.00 -10.84
CA GLY A 244 28.58 -8.39 -11.43
C GLY A 244 28.20 -7.49 -12.62
N ALA A 245 29.16 -6.84 -13.25
CA ALA A 245 28.90 -6.05 -14.46
C ALA A 245 28.56 -6.91 -15.71
N GLU A 246 28.32 -8.23 -15.56
CA GLU A 246 28.35 -9.19 -16.67
C GLU A 246 27.05 -9.97 -16.94
N GLN A 247 26.00 -9.87 -16.10
CA GLN A 247 24.71 -10.47 -16.46
C GLN A 247 23.79 -9.47 -17.16
N ASN A 248 23.34 -9.82 -18.37
CA ASN A 248 22.28 -9.13 -19.14
C ASN A 248 20.89 -9.32 -18.47
N LEU A 249 20.77 -8.91 -17.21
CA LEU A 249 19.49 -8.88 -16.51
C LEU A 249 18.55 -7.96 -17.24
N ARG A 250 17.32 -8.43 -17.45
CA ARG A 250 16.31 -7.71 -18.20
C ARG A 250 14.92 -7.98 -17.69
N VAL A 251 14.09 -6.96 -17.84
CA VAL A 251 12.64 -7.02 -17.86
C VAL A 251 12.21 -6.74 -19.30
N GLN A 252 11.28 -7.53 -19.83
CA GLN A 252 10.75 -7.34 -21.18
C GLN A 252 9.30 -7.80 -21.25
N LEU A 253 8.57 -7.24 -22.21
CA LEU A 253 7.21 -7.63 -22.55
C LEU A 253 7.26 -8.36 -23.89
N VAL A 254 6.80 -9.61 -23.94
CA VAL A 254 6.82 -10.46 -25.14
C VAL A 254 5.45 -11.13 -25.27
N ASP A 255 4.75 -10.87 -26.37
CA ASP A 255 3.44 -11.46 -26.68
C ASP A 255 2.40 -11.27 -25.56
N GLY A 256 2.42 -10.11 -24.88
CA GLY A 256 1.53 -9.79 -23.76
C GLY A 256 1.91 -10.45 -22.43
N LEU A 257 3.06 -11.12 -22.35
CA LEU A 257 3.61 -11.70 -21.14
C LEU A 257 4.74 -10.82 -20.58
N LEU A 258 4.78 -10.66 -19.26
CA LEU A 258 5.88 -10.00 -18.57
C LEU A 258 6.97 -11.01 -18.25
N GLN A 259 8.19 -10.77 -18.76
CA GLN A 259 9.35 -11.61 -18.49
C GLN A 259 10.38 -10.82 -17.70
N ALA A 260 10.82 -11.37 -16.57
CA ALA A 260 11.85 -10.76 -15.73
C ALA A 260 12.84 -11.83 -15.25
N HIS A 261 14.08 -11.43 -14.98
CA HIS A 261 14.99 -12.28 -14.21
C HIS A 261 14.66 -12.13 -12.73
N GLY A 262 14.73 -13.22 -11.98
CA GLY A 262 14.46 -13.19 -10.56
C GLY A 262 15.17 -14.29 -9.81
N LEU A 263 15.27 -14.08 -8.50
CA LEU A 263 15.80 -15.05 -7.56
C LEU A 263 14.66 -15.63 -6.73
N LEU A 264 14.52 -16.95 -6.75
CA LEU A 264 13.62 -17.67 -5.86
C LEU A 264 14.17 -17.60 -4.43
N LEU A 265 13.48 -16.84 -3.58
CA LEU A 265 13.83 -16.67 -2.18
C LEU A 265 13.43 -17.87 -1.36
N ALA A 266 12.14 -18.25 -1.39
CA ALA A 266 11.58 -19.36 -0.63
C ALA A 266 10.19 -19.76 -1.16
N GLN A 267 9.61 -20.81 -0.61
CA GLN A 267 8.24 -21.24 -0.89
C GLN A 267 7.40 -21.16 0.39
N LEU A 268 6.14 -20.72 0.28
CA LEU A 268 5.22 -20.62 1.41
C LEU A 268 4.87 -22.01 1.95
N GLU A 269 4.95 -22.18 3.27
CA GLU A 269 4.74 -23.45 3.97
C GLU A 269 3.51 -23.42 4.89
N ASP A 270 3.36 -22.36 5.68
CA ASP A 270 2.17 -22.09 6.51
C ASP A 270 1.66 -20.67 6.24
N ILE A 271 0.33 -20.49 6.26
CA ILE A 271 -0.32 -19.20 6.02
C ILE A 271 -1.45 -19.05 7.05
N ARG A 272 -1.36 -17.97 7.83
CA ARG A 272 -2.38 -17.59 8.80
C ARG A 272 -3.54 -16.84 8.15
N PRO A 273 -4.72 -16.81 8.78
CA PRO A 273 -5.84 -16.01 8.30
C PRO A 273 -5.45 -14.54 8.08
N PRO A 274 -6.10 -13.85 7.12
CA PRO A 274 -5.77 -12.47 6.83
C PRO A 274 -6.17 -11.55 7.98
N PHE A 275 -5.39 -10.51 8.18
CA PHE A 275 -5.66 -9.44 9.14
C PHE A 275 -6.98 -8.72 8.80
N GLY A 276 -7.96 -8.72 9.73
CA GLY A 276 -9.31 -8.18 9.47
C GLY A 276 -10.32 -8.24 10.63
N ASN A 277 -11.54 -7.77 10.35
CA ASN A 277 -12.57 -7.28 11.29
C ASN A 277 -13.15 -8.25 12.35
N ASN A 278 -12.70 -9.50 12.48
CA ASN A 278 -13.27 -10.46 13.44
C ASN A 278 -12.39 -11.69 13.70
N SER A 279 -11.08 -11.65 13.38
CA SER A 279 -10.18 -12.75 13.73
C SER A 279 -9.66 -12.52 15.14
N ALA A 280 -10.13 -13.34 16.09
CA ALA A 280 -9.52 -13.46 17.41
C ALA A 280 -8.01 -13.63 17.25
N TYR A 281 -7.26 -12.59 17.60
CA TYR A 281 -5.81 -12.51 17.48
C TYR A 281 -5.11 -13.20 18.67
N GLU A 282 -5.86 -13.91 19.51
CA GLU A 282 -5.46 -14.24 20.88
C GLU A 282 -4.60 -15.49 21.02
N ASP A 283 -4.45 -16.32 19.99
CA ASP A 283 -3.55 -17.48 20.06
C ASP A 283 -2.28 -17.22 19.25
N SER A 284 -1.14 -17.38 19.93
CA SER A 284 0.24 -17.15 19.46
C SER A 284 0.40 -17.28 17.93
N LEU A 285 0.89 -16.22 17.28
CA LEU A 285 1.10 -16.11 15.83
C LEU A 285 1.70 -17.38 15.20
N PHE A 286 2.58 -18.05 15.95
CA PHE A 286 3.01 -19.42 15.74
C PHE A 286 3.13 -20.13 17.10
N ASP A 287 2.98 -21.45 17.12
CA ASP A 287 3.26 -22.25 18.32
C ASP A 287 4.71 -21.99 18.78
N ASP A 288 4.94 -21.91 20.10
CA ASP A 288 6.24 -21.64 20.73
C ASP A 288 6.92 -20.30 20.34
N ALA A 289 6.18 -19.32 19.80
CA ALA A 289 6.76 -18.08 19.29
C ALA A 289 7.57 -17.27 20.32
N GLU A 290 7.24 -17.37 21.61
CA GLU A 290 7.96 -16.67 22.70
C GLU A 290 9.32 -17.28 23.02
N THR A 291 9.52 -18.58 22.75
CA THR A 291 10.75 -19.30 23.13
C THR A 291 11.63 -19.64 21.93
N ARG A 292 11.04 -19.72 20.73
CA ARG A 292 11.76 -20.05 19.50
C ARG A 292 12.48 -18.82 18.95
N MET A 293 13.75 -18.99 18.58
CA MET A 293 14.54 -17.96 17.92
C MET A 293 14.23 -17.91 16.42
N TYR A 294 14.02 -16.70 15.90
CA TYR A 294 14.00 -16.43 14.47
C TYR A 294 15.44 -16.28 13.97
N THR A 295 15.98 -17.38 13.44
CA THR A 295 17.38 -17.46 13.00
C THR A 295 17.82 -16.33 12.07
N PRO A 296 16.97 -15.82 11.14
CA PRO A 296 17.39 -14.73 10.29
C PRO A 296 17.92 -13.52 11.06
N THR A 297 17.14 -12.91 11.96
CA THR A 297 17.59 -11.69 12.67
C THR A 297 18.18 -11.98 14.06
N GLY A 298 18.08 -13.21 14.56
CA GLY A 298 18.49 -13.56 15.91
C GLY A 298 17.57 -12.98 17.00
N THR A 299 16.36 -12.57 16.65
CA THR A 299 15.32 -12.17 17.61
C THR A 299 14.43 -13.36 17.97
N THR A 300 13.50 -13.19 18.92
CA THR A 300 12.44 -14.19 19.11
C THR A 300 11.52 -14.24 17.89
N LEU A 301 10.86 -15.38 17.69
CA LEU A 301 9.87 -15.55 16.63
C LEU A 301 8.66 -14.63 16.85
N HIS A 302 8.31 -14.37 18.12
CA HIS A 302 7.29 -13.40 18.49
C HIS A 302 7.64 -11.99 17.99
N GLU A 303 8.80 -11.46 18.35
CA GLU A 303 9.27 -10.15 17.88
C GLU A 303 9.33 -10.07 16.35
N ALA A 304 9.86 -11.11 15.69
CA ALA A 304 9.92 -11.17 14.23
C ALA A 304 8.53 -11.11 13.58
N SER A 305 7.54 -11.79 14.18
CA SER A 305 6.16 -11.81 13.68
C SER A 305 5.47 -10.45 13.87
N LEU A 306 5.76 -9.76 14.97
CA LEU A 306 5.28 -8.41 15.22
C LEU A 306 5.91 -7.40 14.24
N MET A 307 7.23 -7.46 14.04
CA MET A 307 7.92 -6.64 13.03
C MET A 307 7.40 -6.92 11.62
N THR A 308 7.04 -8.17 11.33
CA THR A 308 6.45 -8.53 10.03
C THR A 308 5.09 -7.88 9.85
N SER A 309 4.26 -7.91 10.89
CA SER A 309 2.92 -7.30 10.88
C SER A 309 2.98 -5.77 10.70
N SER A 310 4.02 -5.10 11.19
CA SER A 310 4.22 -3.66 10.98
C SER A 310 5.01 -3.31 9.71
N CYS A 311 5.39 -4.30 8.88
CA CYS A 311 6.35 -4.11 7.79
C CYS A 311 7.68 -3.45 8.23
N GLY A 312 8.06 -3.68 9.50
CA GLY A 312 9.24 -3.09 10.13
C GLY A 312 9.19 -1.58 10.28
N LEU A 313 7.99 -0.98 10.24
CA LEU A 313 7.80 0.45 10.46
C LEU A 313 7.74 0.76 11.97
N SER A 314 8.38 1.86 12.32
CA SER A 314 8.30 2.54 13.61
C SER A 314 7.62 3.90 13.41
N TYR A 315 7.04 4.45 14.47
CA TYR A 315 6.51 5.81 14.46
C TYR A 315 7.17 6.61 15.57
N LYS A 316 7.67 7.79 15.21
CA LYS A 316 8.34 8.68 16.15
C LYS A 316 8.11 10.12 15.73
N GLU A 317 7.73 10.96 16.69
CA GLU A 317 7.57 12.41 16.48
C GLU A 317 6.69 12.80 15.28
N GLY A 318 5.63 12.03 14.98
CA GLY A 318 4.75 12.36 13.84
C GLY A 318 5.14 11.73 12.51
N VAL A 319 6.25 10.97 12.46
CA VAL A 319 6.84 10.45 11.23
C VAL A 319 6.99 8.93 11.30
N PHE A 320 6.63 8.24 10.22
CA PHE A 320 6.92 6.82 10.05
C PHE A 320 8.33 6.63 9.49
N ASP A 321 9.12 5.76 10.12
CA ASP A 321 10.49 5.43 9.69
C ASP A 321 10.78 3.94 9.95
N ARG A 322 11.72 3.37 9.19
CA ARG A 322 12.27 2.02 9.40
C ARG A 322 13.68 2.04 10.00
N SER A 323 14.29 3.22 10.21
CA SER A 323 15.64 3.36 10.78
C SER A 323 15.72 3.04 12.26
N ASP A 324 14.67 3.36 13.01
CA ASP A 324 14.66 3.21 14.46
C ASP A 324 14.06 1.84 14.83
N PRO A 325 14.65 1.13 15.82
CA PRO A 325 14.03 -0.08 16.34
C PRO A 325 12.66 0.26 16.92
N VAL A 326 11.65 -0.56 16.62
CA VAL A 326 10.29 -0.38 17.14
C VAL A 326 10.34 -0.45 18.67
N ASN A 327 9.91 0.62 19.34
CA ASN A 327 9.80 0.64 20.80
C ASN A 327 8.51 -0.08 21.22
N TRP A 328 8.62 -1.36 21.52
CA TRP A 328 7.49 -2.21 21.93
C TRP A 328 6.85 -1.79 23.27
N ASN A 329 7.55 -1.01 24.10
CA ASN A 329 6.97 -0.52 25.36
C ASN A 329 6.00 0.66 25.15
N GLU A 330 6.16 1.41 24.06
CA GLU A 330 5.23 2.48 23.64
C GLU A 330 4.10 1.92 22.76
N LEU A 331 4.35 0.79 22.10
CA LEU A 331 3.42 0.09 21.25
C LEU A 331 2.70 -1.00 22.07
N ASP A 332 1.71 -0.64 22.88
CA ASP A 332 0.89 -1.65 23.58
C ASP A 332 0.08 -2.47 22.57
N LEU A 333 0.67 -3.57 22.11
CA LEU A 333 0.09 -4.48 21.13
C LEU A 333 -1.22 -5.08 21.62
N ARG A 334 -1.42 -5.25 22.94
CA ARG A 334 -2.71 -5.76 23.45
C ARG A 334 -3.85 -4.82 23.10
N THR A 335 -3.61 -3.51 23.07
CA THR A 335 -4.60 -2.53 22.57
C THR A 335 -4.87 -2.61 21.06
N LEU A 336 -3.88 -3.02 20.24
CA LEU A 336 -4.06 -3.27 18.80
C LEU A 336 -4.92 -4.50 18.50
N LEU A 337 -4.74 -5.55 19.30
CA LEU A 337 -5.43 -6.84 19.13
C LEU A 337 -6.90 -6.77 19.60
N ASP A 338 -7.15 -6.00 20.66
CA ASP A 338 -8.48 -5.71 21.23
C ASP A 338 -9.43 -4.95 20.27
N PHE A 339 -8.89 -4.35 19.20
CA PHE A 339 -9.66 -3.41 18.35
C PHE A 339 -10.67 -4.11 17.42
N SER A 340 -10.43 -5.38 17.08
CA SER A 340 -11.37 -6.18 16.28
C SER A 340 -12.70 -6.37 17.04
N ASP A 341 -12.62 -6.63 18.36
CA ASP A 341 -13.79 -6.71 19.25
C ASP A 341 -14.42 -5.34 19.54
N LYS A 342 -13.62 -4.27 19.66
CA LYS A 342 -14.16 -2.95 20.01
C LYS A 342 -14.85 -2.21 18.85
N ARG A 343 -14.63 -2.62 17.59
CA ARG A 343 -15.42 -2.11 16.45
C ARG A 343 -16.89 -2.54 16.53
N ALA A 344 -17.17 -3.69 17.14
CA ALA A 344 -18.52 -4.16 17.43
C ALA A 344 -19.20 -3.37 18.56
N SER A 345 -18.43 -2.75 19.46
CA SER A 345 -18.94 -2.01 20.62
C SER A 345 -18.97 -0.48 20.46
N GLY A 346 -18.37 0.07 19.40
CA GLY A 346 -18.46 1.50 19.06
C GLY A 346 -17.60 2.43 19.93
N VAL A 347 -16.70 1.88 20.75
CA VAL A 347 -15.87 2.62 21.72
C VAL A 347 -14.43 2.10 21.63
N ALA A 348 -13.59 2.73 20.81
CA ALA A 348 -12.14 2.50 20.90
C ALA A 348 -11.33 3.74 20.52
N GLU A 349 -10.32 3.99 21.33
CA GLU A 349 -9.33 5.06 21.22
C GLU A 349 -8.25 4.59 20.21
N VAL A 350 -8.21 5.20 19.02
CA VAL A 350 -7.26 4.81 17.95
C VAL A 350 -5.85 5.29 18.33
N LYS A 351 -4.90 4.38 18.53
CA LYS A 351 -3.48 4.70 18.75
C LYS A 351 -2.73 4.72 17.42
N VAL A 352 -1.61 5.44 17.35
CA VAL A 352 -0.69 5.44 16.19
C VAL A 352 -0.35 4.03 15.66
N PRO A 353 0.00 3.05 16.52
CA PRO A 353 0.15 1.65 16.10
C PRO A 353 -0.99 1.10 15.23
N ASP A 354 -2.23 1.55 15.44
CA ASP A 354 -3.40 1.08 14.70
C ASP A 354 -3.30 1.55 13.24
N ILE A 355 -2.80 2.76 13.00
CA ILE A 355 -2.64 3.35 11.67
C ILE A 355 -1.64 2.53 10.83
N LEU A 356 -0.53 2.09 11.42
CA LEU A 356 0.49 1.24 10.76
C LEU A 356 -0.06 -0.13 10.38
N TYR A 357 -0.78 -0.75 11.32
CA TYR A 357 -1.39 -2.05 11.11
C TYR A 357 -2.51 -1.98 10.05
N PHE A 358 -3.38 -0.97 10.11
CA PHE A 358 -4.47 -0.79 9.15
C PHE A 358 -4.00 -0.38 7.74
N SER A 359 -2.87 0.32 7.61
CA SER A 359 -2.38 0.78 6.31
C SER A 359 -1.66 -0.32 5.52
N HIS A 360 -0.91 -1.21 6.18
CA HIS A 360 -0.04 -2.17 5.47
C HIS A 360 -0.39 -3.64 5.67
N ALA A 361 -0.82 -4.06 6.87
CA ALA A 361 -1.16 -5.45 7.15
C ALA A 361 -2.61 -5.81 6.82
N PHE A 362 -3.52 -4.84 6.83
CA PHE A 362 -4.93 -5.09 6.53
C PHE A 362 -5.13 -5.80 5.18
N GLY A 363 -5.86 -6.92 5.19
CA GLY A 363 -6.12 -7.72 3.99
C GLY A 363 -4.92 -8.55 3.51
N ARG A 364 -3.87 -8.69 4.33
CA ARG A 364 -2.70 -9.57 4.11
C ARG A 364 -2.68 -10.69 5.15
N CYS A 365 -1.94 -11.76 4.86
CA CYS A 365 -1.72 -12.88 5.76
C CYS A 365 -0.28 -12.89 6.29
N LEU A 366 -0.11 -13.29 7.54
CA LEU A 366 1.20 -13.71 8.04
C LEU A 366 1.49 -15.13 7.53
N ALA A 367 2.71 -15.40 7.05
CA ALA A 367 3.09 -16.68 6.51
C ALA A 367 4.52 -17.07 6.92
N SER A 368 4.78 -18.37 6.98
CA SER A 368 6.13 -18.93 7.11
C SER A 368 6.55 -19.61 5.81
N THR A 369 7.85 -19.80 5.65
CA THR A 369 8.42 -20.38 4.43
C THR A 369 9.29 -21.59 4.74
N ASN A 370 9.50 -22.43 3.72
CA ASN A 370 10.37 -23.62 3.80
C ASN A 370 11.86 -23.32 4.07
N ARG A 371 12.26 -22.04 4.09
CA ARG A 371 13.60 -21.59 4.47
C ARG A 371 13.62 -20.87 5.82
N GLY A 372 12.53 -20.95 6.58
CA GLY A 372 12.42 -20.39 7.92
C GLY A 372 12.19 -18.88 7.98
N PHE A 373 11.96 -18.21 6.83
CA PHE A 373 11.54 -16.80 6.83
C PHE A 373 10.07 -16.64 7.22
N ILE A 374 9.76 -15.52 7.87
CA ILE A 374 8.38 -15.04 8.07
C ILE A 374 8.10 -13.90 7.09
N ALA A 375 6.90 -13.91 6.52
CA ALA A 375 6.48 -12.96 5.52
C ALA A 375 5.05 -12.46 5.76
N LEU A 376 4.78 -11.24 5.30
CA LEU A 376 3.45 -10.70 5.11
C LEU A 376 3.11 -10.82 3.62
N VAL A 377 2.08 -11.60 3.30
CA VAL A 377 1.75 -12.01 1.94
C VAL A 377 0.31 -11.65 1.58
N PRO A 378 -0.07 -11.64 0.28
CA PRO A 378 -1.45 -11.43 -0.10
C PRO A 378 -2.44 -12.42 0.53
N SER A 379 -3.66 -11.96 0.82
CA SER A 379 -4.73 -12.76 1.43
C SER A 379 -5.16 -13.97 0.61
N ASN A 380 -4.92 -13.92 -0.71
CA ASN A 380 -5.22 -15.00 -1.63
C ASN A 380 -3.99 -15.88 -1.94
N ALA A 381 -2.87 -15.67 -1.24
CA ALA A 381 -1.70 -16.54 -1.30
C ALA A 381 -2.03 -17.94 -0.75
N ARG A 382 -1.33 -18.95 -1.26
CA ARG A 382 -1.54 -20.36 -0.94
C ARG A 382 -0.22 -21.02 -0.58
N VAL A 383 -0.29 -22.06 0.25
CA VAL A 383 0.85 -22.95 0.50
C VAL A 383 1.37 -23.46 -0.83
N GLY A 384 2.68 -23.39 -1.02
CA GLY A 384 3.34 -23.71 -2.28
C GLY A 384 3.57 -22.51 -3.22
N ASP A 385 2.98 -21.34 -2.99
CA ASP A 385 3.32 -20.14 -3.73
C ASP A 385 4.79 -19.73 -3.45
N GLN A 386 5.43 -19.10 -4.43
CA GLN A 386 6.86 -18.83 -4.42
C GLN A 386 7.15 -17.35 -4.18
N LEU A 387 8.11 -17.06 -3.30
CA LEU A 387 8.57 -15.70 -3.04
C LEU A 387 9.77 -15.39 -3.93
N TYR A 388 9.68 -14.34 -4.74
CA TYR A 388 10.70 -13.94 -5.70
C TYR A 388 11.20 -12.52 -5.45
N ILE A 389 12.51 -12.34 -5.55
CA ILE A 389 13.13 -11.04 -5.76
C ILE A 389 13.27 -10.86 -7.27
N LEU A 390 12.55 -9.91 -7.86
CA LEU A 390 12.54 -9.67 -9.31
C LEU A 390 13.46 -8.50 -9.68
N TYR A 391 14.18 -8.63 -10.81
CA TYR A 391 14.94 -7.54 -11.39
C TYR A 391 14.00 -6.40 -11.79
N GLY A 392 14.33 -5.17 -11.39
CA GLY A 392 13.45 -4.00 -11.53
C GLY A 392 12.36 -3.88 -10.46
N GLY A 393 12.23 -4.85 -9.55
CA GLY A 393 11.28 -4.83 -8.45
C GLY A 393 11.85 -4.23 -7.15
N GLN A 394 11.04 -3.46 -6.43
CA GLN A 394 11.48 -2.83 -5.17
C GLN A 394 11.26 -3.74 -3.95
N VAL A 395 10.23 -4.59 -3.99
CA VAL A 395 9.85 -5.51 -2.90
C VAL A 395 10.08 -6.97 -3.29
N VAL A 396 9.77 -7.90 -2.38
CA VAL A 396 9.58 -9.33 -2.72
C VAL A 396 8.17 -9.51 -3.31
N TYR A 397 8.02 -10.40 -4.29
CA TYR A 397 6.73 -10.71 -4.92
C TYR A 397 6.36 -12.17 -4.70
N CYS A 398 5.10 -12.42 -4.34
CA CYS A 398 4.53 -13.76 -4.34
C CYS A 398 4.04 -14.10 -5.75
N LEU A 399 4.54 -15.21 -6.28
CA LEU A 399 4.21 -15.73 -7.60
C LEU A 399 3.69 -17.16 -7.45
N ARG A 400 2.57 -17.45 -8.11
CA ARG A 400 2.01 -18.80 -8.19
C ARG A 400 2.48 -19.46 -9.48
N LYS A 401 3.22 -20.57 -9.36
CA LYS A 401 3.71 -21.31 -10.52
C LYS A 401 2.59 -22.14 -11.15
N ASP A 402 2.50 -22.07 -12.47
CA ASP A 402 1.58 -22.85 -13.30
C ASP A 402 2.34 -23.34 -14.56
N GLY A 403 2.83 -24.58 -14.50
CA GLY A 403 3.72 -25.13 -15.52
C GLY A 403 5.02 -24.33 -15.65
N THR A 404 5.24 -23.70 -16.80
CA THR A 404 6.39 -22.85 -17.11
C THR A 404 6.12 -21.36 -16.88
N MET A 405 4.88 -21.00 -16.53
CA MET A 405 4.46 -19.62 -16.32
C MET A 405 4.13 -19.38 -14.84
N HIS A 406 3.95 -18.12 -14.51
CA HIS A 406 3.60 -17.66 -13.18
C HIS A 406 2.41 -16.71 -13.23
N THR A 407 1.57 -16.76 -12.21
CA THR A 407 0.57 -15.71 -11.93
C THR A 407 1.14 -14.81 -10.84
N SER A 408 1.07 -13.49 -11.02
CA SER A 408 1.39 -12.55 -9.93
C SER A 408 0.29 -12.60 -8.87
N VAL A 409 0.67 -12.96 -7.64
CA VAL A 409 -0.26 -12.98 -6.50
C VAL A 409 -0.30 -11.61 -5.84
N GLY A 410 0.88 -10.99 -5.65
CA GLY A 410 1.03 -9.63 -5.16
C GLY A 410 2.36 -9.39 -4.46
N GLU A 411 2.53 -8.19 -3.90
CA GLU A 411 3.72 -7.82 -3.13
C GLU A 411 3.76 -8.49 -1.76
N CYS A 412 4.96 -8.74 -1.27
CA CYS A 412 5.24 -9.31 0.04
C CYS A 412 6.27 -8.49 0.79
N TYR A 413 6.10 -8.46 2.12
CA TYR A 413 7.15 -8.07 3.03
C TYR A 413 7.77 -9.35 3.61
N VAL A 414 9.10 -9.46 3.59
CA VAL A 414 9.80 -10.61 4.21
C VAL A 414 10.79 -10.08 5.24
N HIS A 415 10.62 -10.50 6.50
CA HIS A 415 11.43 -9.95 7.59
C HIS A 415 12.88 -10.43 7.49
N GLY A 416 13.83 -9.50 7.52
CA GLY A 416 15.26 -9.74 7.30
C GLY A 416 15.71 -9.66 5.83
N ILE A 417 14.85 -9.19 4.91
CA ILE A 417 15.14 -9.16 3.46
C ILE A 417 14.99 -7.78 2.82
N MET A 418 13.97 -7.01 3.22
CA MET A 418 13.42 -5.87 2.46
C MET A 418 14.38 -4.68 2.23
N ASP A 419 15.53 -4.65 2.92
CA ASP A 419 16.51 -3.56 2.88
C ASP A 419 17.89 -4.03 2.33
N GLY A 420 17.89 -5.11 1.54
CA GLY A 420 19.13 -5.68 0.98
C GLY A 420 19.95 -6.50 1.96
N GLU A 421 19.41 -6.73 3.17
CA GLU A 421 19.94 -7.60 4.23
C GLU A 421 20.16 -9.04 3.75
N PHE A 422 19.44 -9.44 2.69
CA PHE A 422 19.55 -10.77 2.09
C PHE A 422 20.97 -11.16 1.65
N ILE A 423 21.83 -10.20 1.29
CA ILE A 423 23.23 -10.44 0.89
C ILE A 423 24.00 -11.17 2.00
N GLY A 424 23.67 -10.93 3.27
CA GLY A 424 24.30 -11.61 4.40
C GLY A 424 24.05 -13.12 4.44
N TYR A 425 22.90 -13.60 3.95
CA TYR A 425 22.57 -15.04 3.95
C TYR A 425 23.25 -15.82 2.85
N LEU A 426 23.44 -15.17 1.69
CA LEU A 426 24.00 -15.79 0.50
C LEU A 426 25.50 -16.11 0.63
N GLY A 427 26.19 -15.49 1.60
CA GLY A 427 27.59 -15.76 1.90
C GLY A 427 27.83 -16.95 2.83
N ILE A 428 26.78 -17.53 3.42
CA ILE A 428 26.92 -18.51 4.52
C ILE A 428 26.91 -19.96 4.02
N ASP A 429 26.29 -20.25 2.88
CA ASP A 429 26.08 -21.62 2.41
C ASP A 429 26.93 -22.04 1.20
N GLY A 430 27.72 -21.14 0.63
CA GLY A 430 28.58 -21.43 -0.53
C GLY A 430 27.81 -21.87 -1.78
N SER A 431 26.48 -21.67 -1.82
CA SER A 431 25.64 -22.08 -2.92
C SER A 431 25.75 -21.10 -4.09
N THR A 432 25.87 -21.63 -5.32
CA THR A 432 25.84 -20.79 -6.53
C THR A 432 24.41 -20.27 -6.71
N ILE A 433 24.25 -18.96 -6.70
CA ILE A 433 22.94 -18.33 -6.88
C ILE A 433 22.56 -18.36 -8.35
N VAL A 434 21.50 -19.08 -8.68
CA VAL A 434 20.95 -19.18 -10.03
C VAL A 434 19.79 -18.18 -10.15
N MET A 435 19.91 -17.22 -11.08
CA MET A 435 18.80 -16.36 -11.45
C MET A 435 17.95 -17.05 -12.51
N ASP A 436 16.67 -17.20 -12.24
CA ASP A 436 15.72 -17.82 -13.15
C ASP A 436 15.03 -16.76 -14.01
N LYS A 437 14.70 -17.14 -15.25
CA LYS A 437 13.77 -16.38 -16.06
C LYS A 437 12.34 -16.69 -15.58
N VAL A 438 11.66 -15.67 -15.08
CA VAL A 438 10.27 -15.72 -14.65
C VAL A 438 9.39 -15.17 -15.77
N THR A 439 8.31 -15.88 -16.12
CA THR A 439 7.34 -15.43 -17.13
C THR A 439 5.96 -15.33 -16.48
N ILE A 440 5.47 -14.11 -16.33
CA ILE A 440 4.20 -13.79 -15.67
C ILE A 440 3.12 -13.61 -16.74
N LYS A 441 2.03 -14.38 -16.60
CA LYS A 441 0.90 -14.38 -17.53
C LYS A 441 -0.13 -13.33 -17.24
#